data_AF-A0A819MCI2-F1
#
_entry.id   AF-A0A819MCI2-F1
#
_cell.length_a   1.000
_cell.length_b   1.000
_cell.length_c   1.000
_cell.angle_alpha   90.00
_cell.angle_beta   90.00
_cell.angle_gamma   90.00
#
_symmetry.space_group_name_H-M   'P 1'
#
loop_
_entity.id
_entity.type
_entity.pdbx_description
1 polymer ?
#
loop_
_entity_poly.entity_id
_entity_poly.type
_entity_poly.pdbx_seq_one_letter_code
_entity_poly.pdbx_strand_id
1 'polypeptide(L)'
;MGICNEKPKQNTQNLHSDCLIPFEDYEKIPNVSLELAIEPLISILPSIQTYVHLVKQKCINPADGLTQDQSASIMLCTIKWQPFDQCLSVVLNTILRSNDREKLKPWYLYLKLLLGALNCLPSTDRIIYRGIKLDIREQYSKNKTITWLDFALCTTSLDLLQSDKYLGKKDQRTIFTIECNSSKDITKHSYYSTTDMFMLLPATQFQIVQCVKQKNKLSWIQLKEIQSPYARLQSKPVSSELSCDLPYVDTTIPYIILTNEANQSSTINDPNHNPKLEQLIAKYPLNSSIHLRFQQLTDCDMKIIVEKAVIEKQCTELWLSNAQITSQGALILSNGLFNNKTLTKLYLNDNCINDSGVYALTRVLSRNNSTLKELYLARNNITTKGAQYLAEMLITNRTITTLCLFGNHIDDNGIKYLTYILTYYNIHLEGLYLSGNNDMTDISIDYFIQMFKQNCALKKLHLFNCNLSDKGKTKLRKEIQIKKYNFLLHM
;
A
#
# COMPACT_ATOMS: atom_id res chain seq x y z
N MET A 1 7.66 -1.16 -25.62
CA MET A 1 6.78 -2.27 -25.21
C MET A 1 7.58 -3.26 -24.41
N GLY A 2 7.13 -3.65 -23.22
CA GLY A 2 7.96 -4.27 -22.18
C GLY A 2 8.60 -5.64 -22.48
N ILE A 3 8.23 -6.29 -23.59
CA ILE A 3 8.83 -7.56 -24.06
C ILE A 3 10.21 -7.32 -24.71
N CYS A 4 10.49 -6.07 -25.13
CA CYS A 4 11.76 -5.68 -25.74
C CYS A 4 12.33 -4.41 -25.08
N ASN A 5 13.66 -4.24 -25.20
CA ASN A 5 14.45 -3.03 -24.92
C ASN A 5 15.18 -2.95 -23.58
N GLU A 6 15.11 -3.95 -22.70
CA GLU A 6 15.96 -3.99 -21.50
C GLU A 6 17.21 -4.86 -21.80
N LYS A 7 18.40 -4.25 -21.83
CA LYS A 7 19.69 -4.98 -21.96
C LYS A 7 19.87 -5.86 -20.72
N PRO A 8 19.91 -7.20 -20.79
CA PRO A 8 20.37 -8.00 -19.66
C PRO A 8 21.85 -7.66 -19.43
N LYS A 9 22.26 -7.54 -18.16
CA LYS A 9 23.67 -7.67 -17.76
C LYS A 9 23.79 -9.06 -17.14
N GLN A 10 24.79 -9.82 -17.55
CA GLN A 10 25.05 -11.15 -17.02
C GLN A 10 26.49 -11.24 -16.50
N ASN A 11 26.67 -11.96 -15.40
CA ASN A 11 28.00 -12.38 -14.97
C ASN A 11 28.36 -13.65 -15.74
N THR A 12 29.38 -13.55 -16.59
CA THR A 12 29.95 -14.67 -17.36
C THR A 12 31.11 -15.35 -16.62
N GLN A 13 31.41 -14.95 -15.38
CA GLN A 13 32.47 -15.53 -14.57
C GLN A 13 31.95 -16.67 -13.69
N ASN A 14 32.78 -17.72 -13.56
CA ASN A 14 32.54 -18.87 -12.70
C ASN A 14 32.13 -18.41 -11.30
N LEU A 15 30.83 -18.57 -10.99
CA LEU A 15 30.24 -18.30 -9.68
C LEU A 15 30.69 -19.37 -8.67
N HIS A 16 31.94 -19.28 -8.21
CA HIS A 16 32.35 -19.95 -6.97
C HIS A 16 32.38 -19.02 -5.76
N SER A 17 32.30 -17.69 -5.92
CA SER A 17 32.42 -16.74 -4.80
C SER A 17 31.31 -15.69 -4.65
N ASP A 18 30.57 -15.34 -5.70
CA ASP A 18 29.70 -14.15 -5.69
C ASP A 18 28.21 -14.51 -5.77
N CYS A 19 27.82 -15.56 -5.05
CA CYS A 19 26.41 -15.84 -4.87
C CYS A 19 25.77 -14.64 -4.17
N LEU A 20 24.68 -14.08 -4.75
CA LEU A 20 23.84 -13.08 -4.09
C LEU A 20 23.61 -13.57 -2.64
N ILE A 21 24.23 -12.93 -1.65
CA ILE A 21 24.01 -13.28 -0.24
C ILE A 21 22.49 -13.23 0.01
N PRO A 22 21.88 -14.24 0.66
CA PRO A 22 20.48 -14.20 1.02
C PRO A 22 20.16 -12.90 1.75
N PHE A 23 19.03 -12.28 1.43
CA PHE A 23 18.63 -11.03 2.06
C PHE A 23 18.47 -11.24 3.57
N GLU A 24 19.34 -10.62 4.38
CA GLU A 24 19.14 -10.58 5.83
C GLU A 24 17.77 -9.98 6.14
N ASP A 25 17.05 -10.62 7.06
CA ASP A 25 15.71 -10.24 7.53
C ASP A 25 14.57 -10.29 6.49
N TYR A 26 14.80 -10.69 5.24
CA TYR A 26 13.74 -10.73 4.22
C TYR A 26 12.59 -11.69 4.56
N GLU A 27 12.93 -12.78 5.24
CA GLU A 27 11.94 -13.74 5.74
C GLU A 27 10.99 -13.11 6.76
N LYS A 28 11.47 -12.14 7.54
CA LYS A 28 10.71 -11.43 8.59
C LYS A 28 9.84 -10.29 8.04
N ILE A 29 9.99 -9.92 6.77
CA ILE A 29 9.18 -8.87 6.14
C ILE A 29 7.72 -9.34 6.07
N PRO A 30 6.76 -8.54 6.58
CA PRO A 30 5.35 -8.86 6.49
C PRO A 30 4.81 -8.70 5.06
N ASN A 31 3.75 -9.43 4.75
CA ASN A 31 2.92 -9.11 3.59
C ASN A 31 2.17 -7.81 3.89
N VAL A 32 2.11 -6.91 2.90
CA VAL A 32 1.49 -5.59 3.03
C VAL A 32 0.67 -5.27 1.76
N SER A 33 -0.20 -4.27 1.82
CA SER A 33 -0.93 -3.76 0.65
C SER A 33 0.02 -3.17 -0.40
N LEU A 34 -0.45 -3.01 -1.64
CA LEU A 34 0.38 -2.43 -2.70
C LEU A 34 0.81 -1.00 -2.38
N GLU A 35 -0.06 -0.21 -1.75
CA GLU A 35 0.25 1.15 -1.29
C GLU A 35 1.42 1.14 -0.31
N LEU A 36 1.36 0.31 0.74
CA LEU A 36 2.46 0.18 1.70
C LEU A 36 3.74 -0.34 1.04
N ALA A 37 3.59 -1.25 0.08
CA ALA A 37 4.72 -1.87 -0.61
C ALA A 37 5.53 -0.86 -1.44
N ILE A 38 4.88 0.18 -1.98
CA ILE A 38 5.53 1.21 -2.79
C ILE A 38 6.01 2.41 -1.99
N GLU A 39 5.64 2.57 -0.72
CA GLU A 39 6.00 3.76 0.07
C GLU A 39 7.52 4.06 0.06
N PRO A 40 8.42 3.09 0.31
CA PRO A 40 9.86 3.35 0.24
C PRO A 40 10.37 3.64 -1.18
N LEU A 41 9.56 3.35 -2.20
CA LEU A 41 9.88 3.56 -3.60
C LEU A 41 9.47 4.94 -4.11
N ILE A 42 8.64 5.70 -3.39
CA ILE A 42 8.13 7.01 -3.86
C ILE A 42 9.28 7.99 -4.12
N SER A 43 10.31 8.01 -3.27
CA SER A 43 11.48 8.86 -3.45
C SER A 43 12.34 8.45 -4.66
N ILE A 44 12.29 7.17 -5.05
CA ILE A 44 13.02 6.60 -6.19
C ILE A 44 12.21 6.76 -7.48
N LEU A 45 10.89 6.64 -7.37
CA LEU A 45 9.91 6.63 -8.46
C LEU A 45 8.75 7.57 -8.14
N PRO A 46 8.91 8.89 -8.30
CA PRO A 46 7.90 9.87 -7.86
C PRO A 46 6.50 9.67 -8.47
N SER A 47 6.43 9.08 -9.68
CA SER A 47 5.16 8.84 -10.37
C SER A 47 4.46 7.54 -9.98
N ILE A 48 5.06 6.67 -9.16
CA ILE A 48 4.56 5.31 -8.90
C ILE A 48 3.16 5.30 -8.28
N GLN A 49 2.85 6.26 -7.41
CA GLN A 49 1.55 6.36 -6.73
C GLN A 49 0.39 6.52 -7.72
N THR A 50 0.58 7.34 -8.77
CA THR A 50 -0.44 7.54 -9.82
C THR A 50 -0.78 6.22 -10.51
N TYR A 51 0.23 5.36 -10.73
CA TYR A 51 0.04 4.08 -11.40
C TYR A 51 -0.55 3.01 -10.49
N VAL A 52 -0.27 3.03 -9.17
CA VAL A 52 -0.90 2.12 -8.20
C VAL A 52 -2.43 2.21 -8.25
N HIS A 53 -2.97 3.44 -8.29
CA HIS A 53 -4.42 3.62 -8.38
C HIS A 53 -4.99 2.99 -9.66
N LEU A 54 -4.34 3.26 -10.80
CA LEU A 54 -4.74 2.75 -12.11
C LEU A 54 -4.73 1.22 -12.18
N VAL A 55 -3.70 0.56 -11.65
CA VAL A 55 -3.62 -0.90 -11.70
C VAL A 55 -4.57 -1.57 -10.72
N LYS A 56 -4.84 -0.98 -9.55
CA LYS A 56 -5.78 -1.54 -8.57
C LYS A 56 -7.21 -1.51 -9.09
N GLN A 57 -7.61 -0.45 -9.80
CA GLN A 57 -8.93 -0.38 -10.47
C GLN A 57 -9.13 -1.51 -11.48
N LYS A 58 -8.07 -1.98 -12.14
CA LYS A 58 -8.13 -3.10 -13.09
C LYS A 58 -8.10 -4.48 -12.41
N CYS A 59 -7.77 -4.55 -11.12
CA CYS A 59 -7.57 -5.80 -10.39
C CYS A 59 -8.64 -6.03 -9.31
N ILE A 60 -9.86 -5.50 -9.47
CA ILE A 60 -10.93 -5.60 -8.47
C ILE A 60 -11.29 -7.08 -8.19
N ASN A 61 -11.44 -7.88 -9.24
CA ASN A 61 -11.72 -9.32 -9.17
C ASN A 61 -10.66 -10.08 -9.98
N PRO A 62 -9.44 -10.24 -9.43
CA PRO A 62 -8.35 -10.85 -10.16
C PRO A 62 -8.58 -12.37 -10.31
N ALA A 63 -8.03 -12.94 -11.39
CA ALA A 63 -8.05 -14.38 -11.62
C ALA A 63 -7.09 -15.14 -10.68
N ASP A 64 -7.07 -16.47 -10.83
CA ASP A 64 -6.03 -17.36 -10.29
C ASP A 64 -5.85 -17.30 -8.76
N GLY A 65 -6.91 -16.89 -8.05
CA GLY A 65 -6.95 -16.84 -6.58
C GLY A 65 -6.08 -15.76 -5.95
N LEU A 66 -5.56 -14.81 -6.73
CA LEU A 66 -4.76 -13.71 -6.21
C LEU A 66 -5.63 -12.71 -5.43
N THR A 67 -5.02 -11.99 -4.49
CA THR A 67 -5.63 -10.77 -3.95
C THR A 67 -5.53 -9.63 -4.96
N GLN A 68 -6.34 -8.57 -4.78
CA GLN A 68 -6.25 -7.36 -5.61
C GLN A 68 -4.83 -6.79 -5.60
N ASP A 69 -4.18 -6.70 -4.43
CA ASP A 69 -2.82 -6.16 -4.30
C ASP A 69 -1.77 -7.06 -4.96
N GLN A 70 -1.92 -8.38 -4.86
CA GLN A 70 -1.03 -9.33 -5.55
C GLN A 70 -1.13 -9.18 -7.07
N SER A 71 -2.34 -9.21 -7.63
CA SER A 71 -2.55 -9.00 -9.06
C SER A 71 -2.10 -7.60 -9.50
N ALA A 72 -2.40 -6.57 -8.72
CA ALA A 72 -2.00 -5.21 -9.01
C ALA A 72 -0.48 -5.02 -8.96
N SER A 73 0.25 -5.76 -8.11
CA SER A 73 1.72 -5.74 -8.10
C SER A 73 2.32 -6.29 -9.40
N ILE A 74 1.76 -7.39 -9.93
CA ILE A 74 2.17 -7.92 -11.24
C ILE A 74 1.85 -6.90 -12.34
N MET A 75 0.66 -6.31 -12.28
CA MET A 75 0.24 -5.31 -13.26
C MET A 75 1.10 -4.04 -13.22
N LEU A 76 1.48 -3.57 -12.03
CA LEU A 76 2.39 -2.44 -11.84
C LEU A 76 3.80 -2.74 -12.35
N CYS A 77 4.25 -3.99 -12.23
CA CYS A 77 5.51 -4.44 -12.80
C CYS A 77 5.50 -4.47 -14.34
N THR A 78 4.33 -4.63 -14.97
CA THR A 78 4.21 -4.80 -16.43
C THR A 78 3.87 -3.51 -17.18
N ILE A 79 3.16 -2.58 -16.54
CA ILE A 79 2.78 -1.31 -17.15
C ILE A 79 4.02 -0.47 -17.53
N LYS A 80 3.93 0.29 -18.62
CA LYS A 80 4.97 1.22 -19.05
C LYS A 80 4.41 2.63 -19.07
N TRP A 81 5.21 3.59 -18.65
CA TRP A 81 4.87 5.01 -18.61
C TRP A 81 6.02 5.90 -19.08
N GLN A 82 5.73 7.20 -19.23
CA GLN A 82 6.74 8.22 -19.48
C GLN A 82 7.17 8.93 -18.18
N PRO A 83 8.47 9.23 -18.03
CA PRO A 83 9.56 8.82 -18.91
C PRO A 83 9.90 7.32 -18.73
N PHE A 84 10.27 6.63 -19.82
CA PHE A 84 10.41 5.16 -19.83
C PHE A 84 11.49 4.61 -18.89
N ASP A 85 12.54 5.38 -18.65
CA ASP A 85 13.63 5.05 -17.73
C ASP A 85 13.19 5.05 -16.26
N GLN A 86 12.08 5.72 -15.94
CA GLN A 86 11.44 5.71 -14.63
C GLN A 86 10.32 4.67 -14.49
N CYS A 87 10.15 3.76 -15.45
CA CYS A 87 9.23 2.63 -15.26
C CYS A 87 9.70 1.73 -14.13
N LEU A 88 8.78 1.23 -13.31
CA LEU A 88 9.10 0.37 -12.16
C LEU A 88 10.01 -0.80 -12.55
N SER A 89 9.65 -1.56 -13.60
CA SER A 89 10.45 -2.71 -14.03
C SER A 89 11.86 -2.32 -14.46
N VAL A 90 12.03 -1.14 -15.08
CA VAL A 90 13.33 -0.68 -15.60
C VAL A 90 14.26 -0.35 -14.42
N VAL A 91 13.77 0.39 -13.44
CA VAL A 91 14.54 0.74 -12.24
C VAL A 91 14.81 -0.50 -11.40
N LEU A 92 13.80 -1.34 -11.13
CA LEU A 92 13.96 -2.58 -10.39
C LEU A 92 15.01 -3.49 -11.03
N ASN A 93 14.90 -3.75 -12.34
CA ASN A 93 15.85 -4.62 -13.04
C ASN A 93 17.26 -4.02 -13.07
N THR A 94 17.40 -2.70 -13.04
CA THR A 94 18.72 -2.04 -12.95
C THR A 94 19.37 -2.32 -11.59
N ILE A 95 18.59 -2.29 -10.51
CA ILE A 95 19.05 -2.56 -9.16
C ILE A 95 19.36 -4.05 -8.97
N LEU A 96 18.50 -4.94 -9.47
CA LEU A 96 18.75 -6.40 -9.41
C LEU A 96 20.04 -6.81 -10.12
N ARG A 97 20.43 -6.09 -11.19
CA ARG A 97 21.69 -6.28 -11.91
C ARG A 97 22.90 -5.58 -11.27
N SER A 98 22.70 -4.82 -10.20
CA SER A 98 23.77 -4.17 -9.45
C SER A 98 24.42 -5.14 -8.48
N ASN A 99 25.69 -4.89 -8.12
CA ASN A 99 26.35 -5.60 -7.02
C ASN A 99 26.03 -4.97 -5.64
N ASP A 100 25.42 -3.79 -5.63
CA ASP A 100 25.12 -3.01 -4.43
C ASP A 100 23.81 -3.47 -3.76
N ARG A 101 23.97 -4.26 -2.69
CA ARG A 101 22.94 -4.79 -1.78
C ARG A 101 21.94 -3.75 -1.30
N GLU A 102 22.50 -2.64 -0.84
CA GLU A 102 21.79 -1.62 -0.07
C GLU A 102 20.69 -0.96 -0.90
N LYS A 103 20.91 -0.84 -2.22
CA LYS A 103 19.92 -0.28 -3.15
C LYS A 103 18.64 -1.11 -3.27
N LEU A 104 18.67 -2.39 -2.88
CA LEU A 104 17.50 -3.24 -2.92
C LEU A 104 16.64 -3.15 -1.65
N LYS A 105 17.18 -2.64 -0.53
CA LYS A 105 16.43 -2.54 0.75
C LYS A 105 15.09 -1.80 0.62
N PRO A 106 14.96 -0.67 -0.11
CA PRO A 106 13.66 -0.02 -0.33
C PRO A 106 12.64 -0.89 -1.08
N TRP A 107 13.10 -1.89 -1.84
CA TRP A 107 12.26 -2.75 -2.69
C TRP A 107 11.73 -3.99 -1.98
N TYR A 108 12.13 -4.21 -0.74
CA TYR A 108 11.84 -5.42 0.03
C TYR A 108 10.34 -5.71 0.17
N LEU A 109 9.54 -4.70 0.52
CA LEU A 109 8.08 -4.85 0.64
C LEU A 109 7.43 -5.17 -0.71
N TYR A 110 7.81 -4.43 -1.76
CA TYR A 110 7.31 -4.66 -3.11
C TYR A 110 7.71 -6.03 -3.67
N LEU A 111 8.95 -6.46 -3.47
CA LEU A 111 9.45 -7.77 -3.88
C LEU A 111 8.74 -8.90 -3.14
N LYS A 112 8.45 -8.73 -1.84
CA LYS A 112 7.67 -9.70 -1.06
C LYS A 112 6.28 -9.89 -1.65
N LEU A 113 5.58 -8.79 -1.95
CA LEU A 113 4.25 -8.82 -2.55
C LEU A 113 4.27 -9.45 -3.96
N LEU A 114 5.20 -9.00 -4.82
CA LEU A 114 5.32 -9.49 -6.20
C LEU A 114 5.70 -10.97 -6.26
N LEU A 115 6.71 -11.41 -5.51
CA LEU A 115 7.13 -12.82 -5.50
C LEU A 115 6.07 -13.71 -4.85
N GLY A 116 5.39 -13.23 -3.81
CA GLY A 116 4.24 -13.92 -3.22
C GLY A 116 3.11 -14.14 -4.24
N ALA A 117 2.78 -13.11 -5.03
CA ALA A 117 1.80 -13.21 -6.11
C ALA A 117 2.23 -14.21 -7.19
N LEU A 118 3.48 -14.11 -7.67
CA LEU A 118 4.02 -15.00 -8.70
C LEU A 118 4.11 -16.46 -8.25
N ASN A 119 4.32 -16.72 -6.96
CA ASN A 119 4.34 -18.08 -6.41
C ASN A 119 2.96 -18.75 -6.42
N CYS A 120 1.87 -17.97 -6.39
CA CYS A 120 0.51 -18.50 -6.50
C CYS A 120 0.14 -18.87 -7.95
N LEU A 121 0.87 -18.36 -8.93
CA LEU A 121 0.62 -18.63 -10.35
C LEU A 121 1.29 -19.94 -10.80
N PRO A 122 0.68 -20.68 -11.74
CA PRO A 122 1.26 -21.90 -12.27
C PRO A 122 2.60 -21.61 -12.96
N SER A 123 3.58 -22.46 -12.67
CA SER A 123 4.80 -22.50 -13.49
C SER A 123 4.47 -23.18 -14.82
N THR A 124 5.10 -22.72 -15.91
CA THR A 124 4.86 -23.29 -17.23
C THR A 124 6.12 -24.00 -17.73
N ASP A 125 5.93 -25.20 -18.31
CA ASP A 125 6.98 -26.00 -18.95
C ASP A 125 6.85 -25.89 -20.47
N ARG A 126 7.39 -24.80 -21.01
CA ARG A 126 7.22 -24.44 -22.43
C ARG A 126 8.40 -23.62 -22.95
N ILE A 127 8.47 -23.48 -24.27
CA ILE A 127 9.37 -22.53 -24.92
C ILE A 127 8.77 -21.14 -24.87
N ILE A 128 9.52 -20.18 -24.33
CA ILE A 128 9.19 -18.76 -24.34
C ILE A 128 10.26 -17.96 -25.08
N TYR A 129 9.85 -16.86 -25.68
CA TYR A 129 10.69 -15.96 -26.47
C TYR A 129 10.83 -14.59 -25.83
N ARG A 130 12.04 -14.03 -25.91
CA ARG A 130 12.36 -12.65 -25.51
C ARG A 130 13.20 -11.98 -26.59
N GLY A 131 12.95 -10.70 -26.84
CA GLY A 131 13.63 -9.94 -27.90
C GLY A 131 14.37 -8.72 -27.38
N ILE A 132 15.49 -8.37 -28.01
CA ILE A 132 16.30 -7.18 -27.67
C ILE A 132 16.73 -6.48 -28.96
N LYS A 133 16.57 -5.16 -29.04
CA LYS A 133 16.94 -4.35 -30.22
C LYS A 133 18.44 -4.05 -30.34
N LEU A 134 19.28 -5.05 -30.04
CA LEU A 134 20.74 -5.01 -30.13
C LEU A 134 21.27 -6.41 -30.43
N ASP A 135 22.46 -6.49 -31.01
CA ASP A 135 23.23 -7.74 -31.06
C ASP A 135 24.05 -7.86 -29.77
N ILE A 136 23.70 -8.81 -28.92
CA ILE A 136 24.41 -9.09 -27.67
C ILE A 136 25.02 -10.49 -27.65
N ARG A 137 25.07 -11.15 -28.81
CA ARG A 137 25.54 -12.54 -28.96
C ARG A 137 26.92 -12.78 -28.36
N GLU A 138 27.82 -11.81 -28.45
CA GLU A 138 29.20 -11.93 -27.95
C GLU A 138 29.29 -12.11 -26.42
N GLN A 139 28.21 -11.82 -25.70
CA GLN A 139 28.11 -12.06 -24.26
C GLN A 139 27.79 -13.53 -23.93
N TYR A 140 27.46 -14.36 -24.93
CA TYR A 140 26.95 -15.71 -24.75
C TYR A 140 27.80 -16.72 -25.52
N SER A 141 28.36 -17.68 -24.78
CA SER A 141 29.18 -18.76 -25.32
C SER A 141 28.49 -20.11 -25.12
N LYS A 142 28.43 -20.92 -26.17
CA LYS A 142 27.83 -22.27 -26.13
C LYS A 142 28.41 -23.10 -24.98
N ASN A 143 27.55 -23.90 -24.34
CA ASN A 143 27.83 -24.76 -23.19
C ASN A 143 28.22 -24.04 -21.89
N LYS A 144 28.21 -22.71 -21.85
CA LYS A 144 28.35 -21.97 -20.59
C LYS A 144 27.01 -21.88 -19.86
N THR A 145 27.10 -21.82 -18.54
CA THR A 145 25.98 -21.55 -17.64
C THR A 145 25.91 -20.06 -17.37
N ILE A 146 24.70 -19.52 -17.31
CA ILE A 146 24.41 -18.14 -16.97
C ILE A 146 23.34 -18.09 -15.87
N THR A 147 23.37 -17.04 -15.07
CA THR A 147 22.28 -16.70 -14.14
C THR A 147 21.53 -15.50 -14.70
N TRP A 148 20.22 -15.65 -14.90
CA TRP A 148 19.32 -14.58 -15.30
C TRP A 148 18.99 -13.72 -14.08
N LEU A 149 19.24 -12.41 -14.12
CA LEU A 149 19.20 -11.54 -12.93
C LEU A 149 17.98 -10.61 -12.86
N ASP A 150 17.19 -10.50 -13.92
CA ASP A 150 16.08 -9.54 -14.05
C ASP A 150 14.72 -10.23 -14.19
N PHE A 151 13.64 -9.52 -13.82
CA PHE A 151 12.30 -9.92 -14.21
C PHE A 151 12.11 -9.65 -15.70
N ALA A 152 11.77 -10.68 -16.47
CA ALA A 152 11.76 -10.62 -17.91
C ALA A 152 10.40 -11.02 -18.50
N LEU A 153 9.74 -10.06 -19.14
CA LEU A 153 8.54 -10.33 -19.93
C LEU A 153 8.90 -11.09 -21.22
N CYS A 154 8.17 -12.17 -21.44
CA CYS A 154 8.34 -13.12 -22.54
C CYS A 154 6.97 -13.46 -23.16
N THR A 155 6.98 -14.12 -24.31
CA THR A 155 5.78 -14.62 -25.01
C THR A 155 6.07 -15.99 -25.64
N THR A 156 5.08 -16.85 -25.83
CA THR A 156 5.20 -18.04 -26.67
C THR A 156 5.03 -17.75 -28.16
N SER A 157 4.51 -16.56 -28.52
CA SER A 157 4.31 -16.19 -29.92
C SER A 157 5.54 -15.49 -30.52
N LEU A 158 6.30 -16.24 -31.31
CA LEU A 158 7.41 -15.71 -32.09
C LEU A 158 6.96 -14.66 -33.12
N ASP A 159 5.76 -14.82 -33.70
CA ASP A 159 5.19 -13.86 -34.65
C ASP A 159 4.82 -12.54 -33.98
N LEU A 160 4.21 -12.59 -32.79
CA LEU A 160 3.93 -11.39 -31.98
C LEU A 160 5.22 -10.64 -31.69
N LEU A 161 6.25 -11.36 -31.22
CA LEU A 161 7.55 -10.78 -30.90
C LEU A 161 8.18 -10.06 -32.10
N GLN A 162 8.09 -10.66 -33.29
CA GLN A 162 8.69 -10.13 -34.51
C GLN A 162 7.86 -9.02 -35.20
N SER A 163 6.66 -8.70 -34.71
CA SER A 163 5.89 -7.58 -35.26
C SER A 163 6.60 -6.23 -35.00
N ASP A 164 6.38 -5.24 -35.87
CA ASP A 164 7.00 -3.90 -35.77
C ASP A 164 6.61 -3.17 -34.48
N LYS A 165 5.52 -3.59 -33.86
CA LYS A 165 5.03 -3.15 -32.56
C LYS A 165 6.02 -3.50 -31.42
N TYR A 166 6.76 -4.60 -31.53
CA TYR A 166 7.72 -5.08 -30.53
C TYR A 166 9.15 -5.03 -31.05
N LEU A 167 9.70 -6.16 -31.52
CA LEU A 167 11.10 -6.27 -31.93
C LEU A 167 11.30 -5.80 -33.38
N GLY A 168 10.32 -6.05 -34.26
CA GLY A 168 10.43 -5.84 -35.70
C GLY A 168 11.40 -6.82 -36.38
N LYS A 169 11.50 -6.71 -37.72
CA LYS A 169 12.32 -7.60 -38.57
C LYS A 169 13.53 -6.94 -39.24
N LYS A 170 13.63 -5.61 -39.18
CA LYS A 170 14.58 -4.83 -40.01
C LYS A 170 15.85 -4.43 -39.27
N ASP A 171 15.73 -4.04 -38.00
CA ASP A 171 16.85 -3.53 -37.22
C ASP A 171 17.70 -4.64 -36.58
N GLN A 172 18.89 -4.25 -36.11
CA GLN A 172 19.77 -5.14 -35.38
C GLN A 172 19.09 -5.62 -34.10
N ARG A 173 19.01 -6.94 -33.91
CA ARG A 173 18.24 -7.53 -32.81
C ARG A 173 18.74 -8.90 -32.40
N THR A 174 18.45 -9.28 -31.17
CA THR A 174 18.68 -10.61 -30.61
C THR A 174 17.35 -11.22 -30.19
N ILE A 175 17.09 -12.48 -30.57
CA ILE A 175 15.97 -13.29 -30.06
C ILE A 175 16.53 -14.39 -29.17
N PHE A 176 15.94 -14.52 -27.99
CA PHE A 176 16.15 -15.65 -27.10
C PHE A 176 15.03 -16.67 -27.31
N THR A 177 15.40 -17.92 -27.54
CA THR A 177 14.50 -19.08 -27.36
C THR A 177 14.86 -19.71 -26.03
N ILE A 178 13.91 -19.78 -25.11
CA ILE A 178 14.15 -20.19 -23.73
C ILE A 178 13.25 -21.38 -23.44
N GLU A 179 13.85 -22.57 -23.32
CA GLU A 179 13.19 -23.74 -22.73
C GLU A 179 13.16 -23.53 -21.21
N CYS A 180 12.00 -23.16 -20.68
CA CYS A 180 11.83 -22.73 -19.29
C CYS A 180 10.70 -23.53 -18.63
N ASN A 181 10.95 -24.04 -17.43
CA ASN A 181 9.99 -24.79 -16.61
C ASN A 181 9.46 -23.99 -15.40
N SER A 182 10.02 -22.81 -15.17
CA SER A 182 9.72 -21.99 -13.99
C SER A 182 9.10 -20.64 -14.27
N SER A 183 8.93 -20.29 -15.55
CA SER A 183 8.25 -19.05 -15.93
C SER A 183 6.80 -19.05 -15.47
N LYS A 184 6.28 -17.86 -15.12
CA LYS A 184 4.91 -17.68 -14.63
C LYS A 184 4.03 -17.10 -15.72
N ASP A 185 2.88 -17.73 -15.96
CA ASP A 185 1.86 -17.15 -16.82
C ASP A 185 1.21 -15.97 -16.09
N ILE A 186 1.42 -14.77 -16.64
CA ILE A 186 0.88 -13.52 -16.08
C ILE A 186 -0.13 -12.89 -17.03
N THR A 187 -0.61 -13.61 -18.03
CA THR A 187 -1.46 -13.08 -19.10
C THR A 187 -2.67 -12.34 -18.54
N LYS A 188 -3.36 -12.93 -17.54
CA LYS A 188 -4.53 -12.35 -16.87
C LYS A 188 -4.23 -11.21 -15.89
N HIS A 189 -2.96 -11.03 -15.52
CA HIS A 189 -2.49 -10.08 -14.51
C HIS A 189 -1.58 -8.99 -15.10
N SER A 190 -1.28 -9.05 -16.39
CA SER A 190 -0.53 -8.02 -17.09
C SER A 190 -1.42 -6.83 -17.42
N TYR A 191 -0.82 -5.64 -17.53
CA TYR A 191 -1.58 -4.43 -17.91
C TYR A 191 -2.13 -4.50 -19.35
N TYR A 192 -1.54 -5.35 -20.19
CA TYR A 192 -1.88 -5.51 -21.60
C TYR A 192 -2.70 -6.79 -21.80
N SER A 193 -4.01 -6.69 -21.59
CA SER A 193 -4.96 -7.81 -21.50
C SER A 193 -5.16 -8.65 -22.76
N THR A 194 -4.48 -8.33 -23.88
CA THR A 194 -4.67 -9.00 -25.18
C THR A 194 -3.45 -9.78 -25.65
N THR A 195 -2.49 -10.06 -24.77
CA THR A 195 -1.21 -10.66 -25.18
C THR A 195 -0.78 -11.79 -24.28
N ASP A 196 -0.46 -12.91 -24.91
CA ASP A 196 0.26 -14.05 -24.35
C ASP A 196 1.56 -13.60 -23.66
N MET A 197 1.56 -13.59 -22.32
CA MET A 197 2.61 -12.94 -21.53
C MET A 197 3.06 -13.80 -20.34
N PHE A 198 4.36 -14.06 -20.32
CA PHE A 198 5.03 -14.83 -19.28
C PHE A 198 6.08 -13.97 -18.59
N MET A 199 6.28 -14.23 -17.30
CA MET A 199 7.34 -13.62 -16.52
C MET A 199 8.40 -14.66 -16.21
N LEU A 200 9.60 -14.44 -16.77
CA LEU A 200 10.81 -15.13 -16.35
C LEU A 200 11.35 -14.45 -15.08
N LEU A 201 11.68 -15.27 -14.08
CA LEU A 201 12.08 -14.83 -12.75
C LEU A 201 13.60 -14.61 -12.63
N PRO A 202 14.05 -13.66 -11.80
CA PRO A 202 15.46 -13.50 -11.48
C PRO A 202 16.01 -14.72 -10.73
N ALA A 203 17.34 -14.85 -10.72
CA ALA A 203 18.08 -15.98 -10.18
C ALA A 203 17.79 -17.34 -10.85
N THR A 204 17.24 -17.35 -12.07
CA THR A 204 17.03 -18.58 -12.86
C THR A 204 18.31 -18.91 -13.64
N GLN A 205 18.77 -20.16 -13.59
CA GLN A 205 19.98 -20.59 -14.30
C GLN A 205 19.65 -21.25 -15.63
N PHE A 206 20.48 -20.94 -16.63
CA PHE A 206 20.35 -21.48 -17.98
C PHE A 206 21.68 -21.99 -18.49
N GLN A 207 21.66 -23.10 -19.22
CA GLN A 207 22.73 -23.50 -20.10
C GLN A 207 22.51 -22.87 -21.48
N ILE A 208 23.56 -22.31 -22.07
CA ILE A 208 23.54 -21.79 -23.43
C ILE A 208 23.69 -22.96 -24.41
N VAL A 209 22.61 -23.29 -25.10
CA VAL A 209 22.57 -24.40 -26.07
C VAL A 209 23.24 -23.99 -27.38
N GLN A 210 22.95 -22.79 -27.87
CA GLN A 210 23.49 -22.30 -29.14
C GLN A 210 23.41 -20.78 -29.25
N CYS A 211 24.38 -20.19 -29.96
CA CYS A 211 24.40 -18.77 -30.35
C CYS A 211 24.70 -18.65 -31.85
N VAL A 212 23.79 -18.11 -32.64
CA VAL A 212 23.92 -18.01 -34.11
C VAL A 212 23.65 -16.59 -34.57
N LYS A 213 24.45 -16.10 -35.53
CA LYS A 213 24.13 -14.89 -36.28
C LYS A 213 23.41 -15.31 -37.57
N GLN A 214 22.20 -14.79 -37.76
CA GLN A 214 21.38 -15.05 -38.93
C GLN A 214 21.42 -13.87 -39.92
N LYS A 215 20.82 -14.06 -41.09
CA LYS A 215 20.59 -12.99 -42.07
C LYS A 215 19.68 -11.89 -41.46
N ASN A 216 19.64 -10.72 -42.10
CA ASN A 216 18.79 -9.59 -41.69
C ASN A 216 19.08 -9.05 -40.27
N LYS A 217 20.37 -8.95 -39.90
CA LYS A 217 20.82 -8.34 -38.63
C LYS A 217 20.21 -9.01 -37.38
N LEU A 218 19.85 -10.28 -37.46
CA LEU A 218 19.27 -11.07 -36.36
C LEU A 218 20.34 -11.95 -35.71
N SER A 219 20.47 -11.89 -34.40
CA SER A 219 21.17 -12.85 -33.57
C SER A 219 20.17 -13.74 -32.84
N TRP A 220 20.50 -15.02 -32.69
CA TRP A 220 19.65 -16.02 -32.05
C TRP A 220 20.41 -16.72 -30.94
N ILE A 221 19.83 -16.78 -29.75
CA ILE A 221 20.41 -17.44 -28.57
C ILE A 221 19.38 -18.44 -28.04
N GLN A 222 19.78 -19.71 -27.91
CA GLN A 222 18.95 -20.74 -27.31
C GLN A 222 19.45 -21.04 -25.90
N LEU A 223 18.53 -20.99 -24.94
CA LEU A 223 18.75 -21.22 -23.53
C LEU A 223 17.90 -22.41 -23.08
N LYS A 224 18.47 -23.26 -22.24
CA LYS A 224 17.75 -24.33 -21.56
C LYS A 224 17.88 -24.16 -20.06
N GLU A 225 16.75 -24.08 -19.37
CA GLU A 225 16.74 -23.98 -17.91
C GLU A 225 17.40 -25.21 -17.29
N ILE A 226 18.26 -24.97 -16.31
CA ILE A 226 18.89 -26.00 -15.51
C ILE A 226 18.49 -25.84 -14.06
N GLN A 227 18.53 -26.92 -13.30
CA GLN A 227 18.28 -26.86 -11.86
C GLN A 227 19.36 -26.00 -11.19
N SER A 228 18.92 -24.93 -10.54
CA SER A 228 19.80 -24.09 -9.74
C SER A 228 20.25 -24.88 -8.50
N PRO A 229 21.55 -24.83 -8.14
CA PRO A 229 22.02 -25.37 -6.86
C PRO A 229 21.59 -24.50 -5.66
N TYR A 230 21.04 -23.31 -5.92
CA TYR A 230 20.59 -22.37 -4.91
C TYR A 230 19.06 -22.37 -4.81
N ALA A 231 18.55 -22.35 -3.56
CA ALA A 231 17.13 -22.22 -3.29
C ALA A 231 16.61 -20.90 -3.88
N ARG A 232 15.50 -20.97 -4.63
CA ARG A 232 14.78 -19.77 -5.06
C ARG A 232 14.26 -19.04 -3.82
N LEU A 233 14.14 -17.71 -3.90
CA LEU A 233 13.37 -16.92 -2.94
C LEU A 233 11.91 -17.37 -3.00
N GLN A 234 11.59 -18.41 -2.23
CA GLN A 234 10.24 -18.90 -2.05
C GLN A 234 9.67 -18.20 -0.84
N SER A 235 8.54 -17.51 -1.01
CA SER A 235 7.65 -17.31 0.13
C SER A 235 7.15 -18.70 0.52
N LYS A 236 7.46 -19.17 1.73
CA LYS A 236 6.83 -20.40 2.25
C LYS A 236 5.31 -20.29 2.04
N PRO A 237 4.64 -21.32 1.48
CA PRO A 237 3.20 -21.40 1.56
C PRO A 237 2.85 -21.35 3.05
N VAL A 238 1.89 -20.51 3.42
CA VAL A 238 1.40 -20.46 4.79
C VAL A 238 0.81 -21.83 5.11
N SER A 239 1.49 -22.61 5.94
CA SER A 239 0.84 -23.67 6.71
C SER A 239 -0.21 -22.98 7.58
N SER A 240 -1.43 -23.52 7.57
CA SER A 240 -2.67 -22.99 8.16
C SER A 240 -2.67 -22.82 9.69
N GLU A 241 -1.51 -22.60 10.31
CA GLU A 241 -1.34 -22.48 11.77
C GLU A 241 -0.30 -21.40 12.09
N LEU A 242 -0.59 -20.16 11.69
CA LEU A 242 -0.09 -18.89 12.27
C LEU A 242 -0.67 -17.75 11.42
N SER A 243 -2.00 -17.66 11.45
CA SER A 243 -2.77 -16.58 10.85
C SER A 243 -2.55 -15.28 11.61
N CYS A 244 -1.60 -14.47 11.18
CA CYS A 244 -1.73 -13.02 11.33
C CYS A 244 -2.61 -12.53 10.17
N ASP A 245 -3.89 -12.91 10.19
CA ASP A 245 -4.89 -12.43 9.25
C ASP A 245 -5.21 -10.97 9.62
N LEU A 246 -4.61 -10.03 8.91
CA LEU A 246 -5.21 -8.71 8.75
C LEU A 246 -6.51 -8.92 7.97
N PRO A 247 -7.70 -8.67 8.54
CA PRO A 247 -8.92 -8.91 7.81
C PRO A 247 -8.98 -7.93 6.64
N TYR A 248 -8.95 -8.47 5.42
CA TYR A 248 -9.32 -7.79 4.18
C TYR A 248 -10.65 -7.07 4.36
N VAL A 249 -10.72 -5.86 3.82
CA VAL A 249 -11.86 -4.96 3.98
C VAL A 249 -12.40 -4.71 2.62
N ASP A 250 -13.60 -5.21 2.42
CA ASP A 250 -14.38 -4.96 1.25
C ASP A 250 -14.49 -3.44 1.02
N THR A 251 -13.91 -2.99 -0.09
CA THR A 251 -13.88 -1.58 -0.49
C THR A 251 -14.97 -1.27 -1.52
N THR A 252 -15.91 -2.19 -1.74
CA THR A 252 -17.03 -2.01 -2.66
C THR A 252 -18.14 -1.16 -2.03
N ILE A 253 -17.86 0.13 -1.81
CA ILE A 253 -18.91 1.15 -1.79
C ILE A 253 -18.58 2.21 -2.85
N PRO A 254 -19.44 2.41 -3.87
CA PRO A 254 -19.24 3.42 -4.89
C PRO A 254 -19.10 4.82 -4.27
N TYR A 255 -18.15 5.60 -4.76
CA TYR A 255 -18.13 7.04 -4.53
C TYR A 255 -19.36 7.67 -5.20
N ILE A 256 -20.29 8.17 -4.41
CA ILE A 256 -21.22 9.20 -4.88
C ILE A 256 -20.48 10.52 -4.76
N ILE A 257 -19.89 10.97 -5.87
CA ILE A 257 -19.51 12.37 -6.01
C ILE A 257 -20.84 13.12 -6.02
N LEU A 258 -21.14 13.90 -4.98
CA LEU A 258 -22.12 14.97 -5.11
C LEU A 258 -21.49 16.01 -6.05
N THR A 259 -21.59 15.78 -7.36
CA THR A 259 -21.43 16.84 -8.33
C THR A 259 -22.54 17.84 -8.08
N ASN A 260 -22.28 19.11 -8.39
CA ASN A 260 -23.19 20.25 -8.23
C ASN A 260 -24.50 20.16 -9.05
N GLU A 261 -24.96 18.96 -9.43
CA GLU A 261 -26.17 18.72 -10.21
C GLU A 261 -27.37 18.21 -9.40
N ALA A 262 -27.28 18.17 -8.06
CA ALA A 262 -28.41 17.84 -7.19
C ALA A 262 -28.98 19.09 -6.47
N ASN A 263 -29.20 20.19 -7.21
CA ASN A 263 -30.09 21.26 -6.76
C ASN A 263 -31.56 20.86 -6.98
N GLN A 264 -32.00 19.79 -6.34
CA GLN A 264 -33.41 19.57 -6.04
C GLN A 264 -33.52 19.34 -4.54
N SER A 265 -34.16 20.29 -3.86
CA SER A 265 -34.51 20.19 -2.45
C SER A 265 -35.46 19.01 -2.26
N SER A 266 -34.90 17.81 -2.07
CA SER A 266 -35.66 16.66 -1.60
C SER A 266 -35.91 16.89 -0.12
N THR A 267 -37.12 17.31 0.25
CA THR A 267 -37.59 17.28 1.64
C THR A 267 -37.36 15.87 2.18
N ILE A 268 -36.44 15.74 3.14
CA ILE A 268 -36.12 14.47 3.79
C ILE A 268 -37.35 14.08 4.63
N ASN A 269 -38.21 13.22 4.09
CA ASN A 269 -39.38 12.67 4.79
C ASN A 269 -38.99 11.52 5.74
N ASP A 270 -37.85 11.62 6.43
CA ASP A 270 -37.45 10.65 7.45
C ASP A 270 -37.96 11.10 8.81
N PRO A 271 -38.75 10.27 9.53
CA PRO A 271 -39.29 10.63 10.84
C PRO A 271 -38.21 10.90 11.91
N ASN A 272 -36.96 10.48 11.69
CA ASN A 272 -35.83 10.68 12.60
C ASN A 272 -34.94 11.87 12.21
N HIS A 273 -35.29 12.61 11.14
CA HIS A 273 -34.60 13.84 10.76
C HIS A 273 -34.88 14.95 11.78
N ASN A 274 -33.87 15.75 12.13
CA ASN A 274 -34.07 16.97 12.94
C ASN A 274 -34.58 18.13 12.05
N PRO A 275 -35.88 18.50 12.11
CA PRO A 275 -36.47 19.47 11.18
C PRO A 275 -35.98 20.91 11.38
N LYS A 276 -35.27 21.18 12.49
CA LYS A 276 -34.73 22.52 12.82
C LYS A 276 -33.25 22.65 12.47
N LEU A 277 -32.62 21.59 11.95
CA LEU A 277 -31.19 21.52 11.75
C LEU A 277 -30.66 22.58 10.78
N GLU A 278 -31.32 22.77 9.64
CA GLU A 278 -30.92 23.79 8.67
C GLU A 278 -30.99 25.20 9.27
N GLN A 279 -32.08 25.53 9.95
CA GLN A 279 -32.27 26.82 10.62
C GLN A 279 -31.23 27.03 11.73
N LEU A 280 -30.81 25.96 12.40
CA LEU A 280 -29.79 26.01 13.43
C LEU A 280 -28.41 26.28 12.83
N ILE A 281 -28.03 25.56 11.76
CA ILE A 281 -26.75 25.78 11.07
C ILE A 281 -26.71 27.18 10.42
N ALA A 282 -27.83 27.68 9.92
CA ALA A 282 -27.92 29.00 9.30
C ALA A 282 -27.46 30.15 10.23
N LYS A 283 -27.67 30.00 11.55
CA LYS A 283 -27.26 30.98 12.57
C LYS A 283 -25.75 31.08 12.75
N TYR A 284 -24.98 30.07 12.35
CA TYR A 284 -23.52 30.11 12.45
C TYR A 284 -22.92 30.98 11.33
N PRO A 285 -21.89 31.80 11.63
CA PRO A 285 -21.17 32.54 10.62
C PRO A 285 -20.31 31.62 9.72
N LEU A 286 -19.92 32.12 8.55
CA LEU A 286 -18.95 31.45 7.68
C LEU A 286 -17.62 31.23 8.42
N ASN A 287 -16.92 30.14 8.12
CA ASN A 287 -15.59 29.79 8.65
C ASN A 287 -15.52 29.71 10.19
N SER A 288 -16.63 29.38 10.85
CA SER A 288 -16.72 29.33 12.31
C SER A 288 -16.72 27.91 12.87
N SER A 289 -16.65 27.80 14.20
CA SER A 289 -16.84 26.55 14.94
C SER A 289 -18.34 26.27 15.05
N ILE A 290 -18.79 25.16 14.47
CA ILE A 290 -20.21 24.77 14.43
C ILE A 290 -20.45 23.66 15.45
N HIS A 291 -21.33 23.94 16.42
CA HIS A 291 -21.63 23.05 17.53
C HIS A 291 -23.01 22.41 17.41
N LEU A 292 -23.06 21.12 17.08
CA LEU A 292 -24.31 20.36 16.89
C LEU A 292 -24.47 19.22 17.90
N ARG A 293 -23.83 19.34 19.06
CA ARG A 293 -23.94 18.36 20.15
C ARG A 293 -25.38 18.29 20.68
N PHE A 294 -25.83 17.09 21.05
CA PHE A 294 -27.14 16.85 21.67
C PHE A 294 -28.35 17.27 20.81
N GLN A 295 -28.22 17.27 19.49
CA GLN A 295 -29.30 17.61 18.56
C GLN A 295 -30.10 16.37 18.08
N GLN A 296 -29.98 15.24 18.79
CA GLN A 296 -30.58 13.95 18.40
C GLN A 296 -30.27 13.55 16.95
N LEU A 297 -29.05 13.87 16.50
CA LEU A 297 -28.65 13.67 15.10
C LEU A 297 -28.55 12.18 14.78
N THR A 298 -29.00 11.82 13.58
CA THR A 298 -28.87 10.49 12.98
C THR A 298 -28.12 10.57 11.65
N ASP A 299 -27.90 9.43 10.99
CA ASP A 299 -27.27 9.40 9.66
C ASP A 299 -28.04 10.20 8.60
N CYS A 300 -29.36 10.34 8.75
CA CYS A 300 -30.21 11.08 7.81
C CYS A 300 -29.94 12.58 7.83
N ASP A 301 -29.45 13.10 8.96
CA ASP A 301 -29.08 14.51 9.11
C ASP A 301 -27.72 14.85 8.47
N MET A 302 -26.89 13.82 8.19
CA MET A 302 -25.51 14.03 7.76
C MET A 302 -25.39 14.68 6.39
N LYS A 303 -26.37 14.47 5.50
CA LYS A 303 -26.41 15.15 4.20
C LYS A 303 -26.55 16.66 4.38
N ILE A 304 -27.50 17.09 5.23
CA ILE A 304 -27.71 18.51 5.55
C ILE A 304 -26.49 19.09 6.25
N ILE A 305 -25.87 18.34 7.18
CA ILE A 305 -24.65 18.80 7.87
C ILE A 305 -23.51 19.01 6.87
N VAL A 306 -23.30 18.09 5.94
CA VAL A 306 -22.27 18.23 4.91
C VAL A 306 -22.56 19.43 4.02
N GLU A 307 -23.77 19.53 3.48
CA GLU A 307 -24.14 20.62 2.58
C GLU A 307 -24.06 21.98 3.27
N LYS A 308 -24.69 22.12 4.44
CA LYS A 308 -24.80 23.40 5.14
C LYS A 308 -23.53 23.73 5.94
N ALA A 309 -23.06 22.84 6.80
CA ALA A 309 -21.94 23.17 7.70
C ALA A 309 -20.57 23.07 7.00
N VAL A 310 -20.34 22.00 6.23
CA VAL A 310 -19.01 21.73 5.63
C VAL A 310 -18.82 22.49 4.32
N ILE A 311 -19.83 22.53 3.45
CA ILE A 311 -19.72 23.11 2.10
C ILE A 311 -20.11 24.59 2.09
N GLU A 312 -21.32 24.94 2.54
CA GLU A 312 -21.78 26.35 2.50
C GLU A 312 -21.08 27.21 3.56
N LYS A 313 -21.06 26.75 4.82
CA LYS A 313 -20.47 27.50 5.92
C LYS A 313 -18.95 27.35 6.02
N GLN A 314 -18.36 26.37 5.32
CA GLN A 314 -16.90 26.12 5.33
C GLN A 314 -16.32 26.08 6.76
N CYS A 315 -17.03 25.43 7.70
CA CYS A 315 -16.69 25.48 9.12
C CYS A 315 -15.23 25.07 9.41
N THR A 316 -14.61 25.74 10.38
CA THR A 316 -13.22 25.47 10.80
C THR A 316 -13.13 24.43 11.90
N GLU A 317 -14.21 24.24 12.65
CA GLU A 317 -14.38 23.15 13.61
C GLU A 317 -15.82 22.63 13.54
N LEU A 318 -15.99 21.32 13.65
CA LEU A 318 -17.31 20.68 13.56
C LEU A 318 -17.52 19.72 14.73
N TRP A 319 -18.54 19.99 15.54
CA TRP A 319 -18.86 19.20 16.73
C TRP A 319 -20.13 18.38 16.53
N LEU A 320 -19.93 17.07 16.36
CA LEU A 320 -20.98 16.06 16.12
C LEU A 320 -20.96 14.98 17.21
N SER A 321 -20.47 15.33 18.40
CA SER A 321 -20.39 14.36 19.50
C SER A 321 -21.77 14.06 20.09
N ASN A 322 -21.93 12.88 20.70
CA ASN A 322 -23.16 12.46 21.40
C ASN A 322 -24.37 12.49 20.46
N ALA A 323 -24.22 11.78 19.34
CA ALA A 323 -25.24 11.58 18.33
C ALA A 323 -25.36 10.07 18.01
N GLN A 324 -26.27 9.71 17.10
CA GLN A 324 -26.45 8.34 16.63
C GLN A 324 -25.83 8.16 15.24
N ILE A 325 -24.68 8.80 15.00
CA ILE A 325 -23.96 8.70 13.73
C ILE A 325 -23.30 7.32 13.67
N THR A 326 -23.65 6.53 12.66
CA THR A 326 -23.05 5.22 12.40
C THR A 326 -21.94 5.31 11.37
N SER A 327 -21.43 4.16 10.91
CA SER A 327 -20.52 4.09 9.76
C SER A 327 -21.11 4.72 8.49
N GLN A 328 -22.44 4.71 8.32
CA GLN A 328 -23.08 5.31 7.15
C GLN A 328 -23.02 6.85 7.20
N GLY A 329 -23.32 7.47 8.33
CA GLY A 329 -23.17 8.91 8.49
C GLY A 329 -21.71 9.36 8.41
N ALA A 330 -20.77 8.55 8.91
CA ALA A 330 -19.34 8.79 8.74
C ALA A 330 -18.90 8.74 7.26
N LEU A 331 -19.47 7.83 6.46
CA LEU A 331 -19.27 7.79 5.02
C LEU A 331 -19.77 9.06 4.34
N ILE A 332 -20.99 9.51 4.65
CA ILE A 332 -21.56 10.75 4.11
C ILE A 332 -20.65 11.94 4.45
N LEU A 333 -20.22 12.03 5.71
CA LEU A 333 -19.28 13.06 6.16
C LEU A 333 -17.96 13.01 5.39
N SER A 334 -17.38 11.82 5.21
CA SER A 334 -16.11 11.64 4.50
C SER A 334 -16.17 12.19 3.07
N ASN A 335 -17.30 12.02 2.38
CA ASN A 335 -17.50 12.59 1.04
C ASN A 335 -17.46 14.12 1.06
N GLY A 336 -18.10 14.75 2.05
CA GLY A 336 -18.05 16.20 2.26
C GLY A 336 -16.63 16.73 2.55
N LEU A 337 -15.81 15.92 3.23
CA LEU A 337 -14.44 16.28 3.58
C LEU A 337 -13.44 16.16 2.42
N PHE A 338 -13.81 15.52 1.30
CA PHE A 338 -12.88 15.22 0.21
C PHE A 338 -12.22 16.46 -0.41
N ASN A 339 -13.00 17.52 -0.59
CA ASN A 339 -12.52 18.81 -1.10
C ASN A 339 -12.53 19.90 -0.03
N ASN A 340 -12.87 19.58 1.22
CA ASN A 340 -12.86 20.58 2.28
C ASN A 340 -11.40 20.98 2.61
N LYS A 341 -11.15 22.29 2.63
CA LYS A 341 -9.84 22.88 2.89
C LYS A 341 -9.86 23.86 4.07
N THR A 342 -10.90 23.81 4.91
CA THR A 342 -11.08 24.77 6.01
C THR A 342 -11.18 24.09 7.36
N LEU A 343 -11.70 22.86 7.43
CA LEU A 343 -11.89 22.15 8.66
C LEU A 343 -10.54 21.77 9.28
N THR A 344 -10.34 22.18 10.52
CA THR A 344 -9.12 21.93 11.31
C THR A 344 -9.36 21.01 12.50
N LYS A 345 -10.59 20.96 13.02
CA LYS A 345 -10.96 20.05 14.12
C LYS A 345 -12.30 19.36 13.87
N LEU A 346 -12.33 18.05 14.13
CA LEU A 346 -13.53 17.24 13.96
C LEU A 346 -13.80 16.43 15.23
N TYR A 347 -14.96 16.67 15.84
CA TYR A 347 -15.37 16.01 17.08
C TYR A 347 -16.52 15.04 16.84
N LEU A 348 -16.20 13.74 16.86
CA LEU A 348 -17.14 12.64 16.63
C LEU A 348 -17.29 11.73 17.86
N ASN A 349 -16.91 12.19 19.05
CA ASN A 349 -16.99 11.38 20.27
C ASN A 349 -18.41 10.90 20.58
N ASP A 350 -18.56 9.74 21.23
CA ASP A 350 -19.86 9.20 21.63
C ASP A 350 -20.81 9.01 20.43
N ASN A 351 -20.38 8.23 19.45
CA ASN A 351 -21.16 7.84 18.28
C ASN A 351 -20.99 6.33 18.01
N CYS A 352 -21.58 5.82 16.93
CA CYS A 352 -21.53 4.41 16.55
C CYS A 352 -20.70 4.19 15.26
N ILE A 353 -19.63 4.97 15.07
CA ILE A 353 -18.86 5.00 13.81
C ILE A 353 -18.23 3.66 13.47
N ASN A 354 -17.74 2.91 14.47
CA ASN A 354 -17.07 1.62 14.34
C ASN A 354 -15.90 1.61 13.34
N ASP A 355 -15.30 0.45 13.10
CA ASP A 355 -14.16 0.31 12.19
C ASP A 355 -14.48 0.69 10.75
N SER A 356 -15.70 0.42 10.27
CA SER A 356 -16.12 0.72 8.89
C SER A 356 -16.28 2.21 8.65
N GLY A 357 -16.81 2.96 9.64
CA GLY A 357 -16.88 4.41 9.54
C GLY A 357 -15.50 5.07 9.65
N VAL A 358 -14.62 4.53 10.49
CA VAL A 358 -13.21 4.95 10.54
C VAL A 358 -12.54 4.73 9.19
N TYR A 359 -12.74 3.57 8.57
CA TYR A 359 -12.23 3.27 7.23
C TYR A 359 -12.68 4.31 6.19
N ALA A 360 -13.96 4.69 6.19
CA ALA A 360 -14.47 5.71 5.28
C ALA A 360 -13.77 7.07 5.48
N LEU A 361 -13.62 7.51 6.73
CA LEU A 361 -12.94 8.76 7.07
C LEU A 361 -11.46 8.72 6.65
N THR A 362 -10.72 7.66 7.02
CA THR A 362 -9.27 7.56 6.80
C THR A 362 -8.87 7.52 5.34
N ARG A 363 -9.70 6.95 4.45
CA ARG A 363 -9.47 6.98 2.99
C ARG A 363 -9.43 8.39 2.41
N VAL A 364 -10.26 9.29 2.93
CA VAL A 364 -10.31 10.66 2.43
C VAL A 364 -9.21 11.50 3.07
N LEU A 365 -8.99 11.32 4.38
CA LEU A 365 -7.96 12.03 5.13
C LEU A 365 -6.53 11.68 4.68
N SER A 366 -6.31 10.47 4.16
CA SER A 366 -5.00 10.03 3.64
C SER A 366 -4.66 10.58 2.25
N ARG A 367 -5.65 11.04 1.47
CA ARG A 367 -5.47 11.44 0.06
C ARG A 367 -5.52 12.94 -0.15
N ASN A 368 -6.56 13.59 0.38
CA ASN A 368 -6.93 14.94 -0.05
C ASN A 368 -7.10 15.94 1.09
N ASN A 369 -7.05 15.50 2.35
CA ASN A 369 -7.11 16.42 3.46
C ASN A 369 -5.73 17.02 3.74
N SER A 370 -5.68 18.35 3.78
CA SER A 370 -4.46 19.12 4.04
C SER A 370 -4.63 20.13 5.18
N THR A 371 -5.71 20.06 5.95
CA THR A 371 -6.05 21.07 6.96
C THR A 371 -6.50 20.52 8.30
N LEU A 372 -7.01 19.29 8.36
CA LEU A 372 -7.47 18.70 9.61
C LEU A 372 -6.27 18.40 10.51
N LYS A 373 -6.28 18.99 11.70
CA LYS A 373 -5.22 18.89 12.71
C LYS A 373 -5.63 17.99 13.87
N GLU A 374 -6.91 18.01 14.24
CA GLU A 374 -7.40 17.30 15.42
C GLU A 374 -8.61 16.44 15.06
N LEU A 375 -8.50 15.14 15.34
CA LEU A 375 -9.55 14.16 15.10
C LEU A 375 -9.91 13.45 16.41
N TYR A 376 -11.16 13.62 16.84
CA TYR A 376 -11.67 13.04 18.07
C TYR A 376 -12.71 11.97 17.78
N LEU A 377 -12.39 10.72 18.13
CA LEU A 377 -13.15 9.50 17.88
C LEU A 377 -13.33 8.69 19.17
N ALA A 378 -13.42 9.36 20.32
CA ALA A 378 -13.61 8.67 21.60
C ALA A 378 -14.95 7.92 21.64
N ARG A 379 -14.99 6.73 22.25
CA ARG A 379 -16.22 5.93 22.46
C ARG A 379 -17.02 5.75 21.17
N ASN A 380 -16.39 5.10 20.19
CA ASN A 380 -16.95 4.84 18.85
C ASN A 380 -16.90 3.37 18.44
N ASN A 381 -16.68 2.46 19.39
CA ASN A 381 -16.54 1.02 19.17
C ASN A 381 -15.45 0.68 18.14
N ILE A 382 -14.34 1.40 18.19
CA ILE A 382 -13.17 1.17 17.32
C ILE A 382 -12.36 0.01 17.89
N THR A 383 -12.05 -0.99 17.07
CA THR A 383 -11.25 -2.15 17.46
C THR A 383 -9.82 -2.05 16.93
N THR A 384 -9.05 -3.13 17.09
CA THR A 384 -7.78 -3.38 16.38
C THR A 384 -7.83 -2.99 14.90
N LYS A 385 -8.93 -3.32 14.21
CA LYS A 385 -9.07 -3.09 12.76
C LYS A 385 -9.19 -1.61 12.43
N GLY A 386 -9.99 -0.87 13.17
CA GLY A 386 -10.09 0.58 13.02
C GLY A 386 -8.78 1.30 13.37
N ALA A 387 -8.06 0.81 14.38
CA ALA A 387 -6.72 1.30 14.71
C ALA A 387 -5.72 1.10 13.57
N GLN A 388 -5.82 -0.02 12.81
CA GLN A 388 -5.00 -0.25 11.63
C GLN A 388 -5.27 0.78 10.53
N TYR A 389 -6.52 1.08 10.19
CA TYR A 389 -6.78 2.12 9.17
C TYR A 389 -6.32 3.51 9.59
N LEU A 390 -6.43 3.83 10.88
CA LEU A 390 -5.91 5.07 11.43
C LEU A 390 -4.39 5.12 11.30
N ALA A 391 -3.71 4.03 11.62
CA ALA A 391 -2.27 3.91 11.43
C ALA A 391 -1.89 4.08 9.95
N GLU A 392 -2.58 3.40 9.03
CA GLU A 392 -2.36 3.53 7.58
C GLU A 392 -2.55 4.96 7.09
N MET A 393 -3.59 5.66 7.55
CA MET A 393 -3.80 7.07 7.17
C MET A 393 -2.68 7.99 7.67
N LEU A 394 -2.12 7.72 8.85
CA LEU A 394 -0.98 8.47 9.37
C LEU A 394 0.30 8.27 8.55
N ILE A 395 0.38 7.25 7.70
CA ILE A 395 1.54 7.04 6.81
C ILE A 395 1.65 8.16 5.79
N THR A 396 0.54 8.67 5.25
CA THR A 396 0.54 9.73 4.24
C THR A 396 0.07 11.07 4.79
N ASN A 397 -0.79 11.09 5.81
CA ASN A 397 -1.26 12.32 6.40
C ASN A 397 -0.15 13.03 7.19
N ARG A 398 -0.02 14.34 6.97
CA ARG A 398 1.02 15.20 7.56
C ARG A 398 0.45 16.31 8.44
N THR A 399 -0.87 16.35 8.58
CA THR A 399 -1.57 17.51 9.16
C THR A 399 -2.16 17.21 10.52
N ILE A 400 -2.59 15.96 10.75
CA ILE A 400 -3.12 15.53 12.03
C ILE A 400 -2.00 15.50 13.06
N THR A 401 -2.12 16.39 14.05
CA THR A 401 -1.22 16.47 15.20
C THR A 401 -1.84 15.90 16.47
N THR A 402 -3.17 15.76 16.52
CA THR A 402 -3.89 15.18 17.66
C THR A 402 -4.89 14.12 17.21
N LEU A 403 -4.77 12.92 17.77
CA LEU A 403 -5.69 11.82 17.57
C LEU A 403 -6.21 11.32 18.91
N CYS A 404 -7.53 11.42 19.10
CA CYS A 404 -8.19 10.94 20.32
C CYS A 404 -9.03 9.69 20.05
N LEU A 405 -8.66 8.59 20.72
CA LEU A 405 -9.26 7.26 20.62
C LEU A 405 -9.70 6.77 22.01
N PHE A 406 -10.00 7.69 22.92
CA PHE A 406 -10.40 7.37 24.29
C PHE A 406 -11.59 6.40 24.33
N GLY A 407 -11.55 5.39 25.21
CA GLY A 407 -12.71 4.54 25.49
C GLY A 407 -13.19 3.73 24.29
N ASN A 408 -12.26 3.15 23.52
CA ASN A 408 -12.54 2.22 22.42
C ASN A 408 -12.07 0.80 22.82
N HIS A 409 -12.05 -0.13 21.86
CA HIS A 409 -11.69 -1.53 22.02
C HIS A 409 -10.36 -1.87 21.31
N ILE A 410 -9.38 -0.98 21.44
CA ILE A 410 -8.07 -1.15 20.80
C ILE A 410 -7.19 -2.04 21.70
N ASP A 411 -6.87 -3.23 21.20
CA ASP A 411 -6.00 -4.21 21.86
C ASP A 411 -4.50 -3.93 21.63
N ASP A 412 -3.66 -4.80 22.20
CA ASP A 412 -2.20 -4.73 22.03
C ASP A 412 -1.75 -4.77 20.56
N ASN A 413 -2.46 -5.49 19.69
CA ASN A 413 -2.15 -5.51 18.26
C ASN A 413 -2.44 -4.15 17.62
N GLY A 414 -3.57 -3.53 17.94
CA GLY A 414 -3.91 -2.18 17.44
C GLY A 414 -2.86 -1.15 17.85
N ILE A 415 -2.35 -1.24 19.08
CA ILE A 415 -1.24 -0.41 19.56
C ILE A 415 0.06 -0.72 18.83
N LYS A 416 0.39 -1.99 18.57
CA LYS A 416 1.53 -2.38 17.75
C LYS A 416 1.52 -1.69 16.39
N TYR A 417 0.38 -1.68 15.70
CA TYR A 417 0.25 -0.99 14.40
C TYR A 417 0.47 0.52 14.51
N LEU A 418 -0.24 1.18 15.44
CA LEU A 418 -0.10 2.63 15.65
C LEU A 418 1.34 3.02 15.95
N THR A 419 1.96 2.36 16.93
CA THR A 419 3.33 2.65 17.36
C THR A 419 4.36 2.33 16.27
N TYR A 420 4.19 1.25 15.51
CA TYR A 420 5.05 0.94 14.36
C TYR A 420 5.04 2.10 13.35
N ILE A 421 3.85 2.59 12.98
CA ILE A 421 3.73 3.71 12.05
C ILE A 421 4.31 5.02 12.60
N LEU A 422 4.06 5.32 13.88
CA LEU A 422 4.67 6.47 14.55
C LEU A 422 6.20 6.35 14.61
N THR A 423 6.75 5.15 14.72
CA THR A 423 8.20 4.94 14.77
C THR A 423 8.86 5.26 13.43
N TYR A 424 8.30 4.75 12.33
CA TYR A 424 9.00 4.69 11.05
C TYR A 424 8.49 5.64 9.97
N TYR A 425 7.24 6.13 10.08
CA TYR A 425 6.58 6.84 8.98
C TYR A 425 5.98 8.19 9.38
N ASN A 426 5.46 8.31 10.61
CA ASN A 426 4.78 9.53 11.03
C ASN A 426 5.56 10.32 12.09
N ILE A 427 6.03 11.50 11.67
CA ILE A 427 6.74 12.48 12.51
C ILE A 427 5.88 13.72 12.82
N HIS A 428 4.56 13.65 12.65
CA HIS A 428 3.65 14.80 12.76
C HIS A 428 2.68 14.68 13.93
N LEU A 429 2.31 13.46 14.33
CA LEU A 429 1.40 13.25 15.45
C LEU A 429 2.10 13.63 16.76
N GLU A 430 1.56 14.64 17.44
CA GLU A 430 2.08 15.16 18.70
C GLU A 430 1.31 14.67 19.92
N GLY A 431 0.01 14.37 19.76
CA GLY A 431 -0.87 13.92 20.85
C GLY A 431 -1.66 12.66 20.49
N LEU A 432 -1.47 11.61 21.28
CA LEU A 432 -2.20 10.35 21.15
C LEU A 432 -2.95 10.05 22.46
N TYR A 433 -4.27 9.97 22.39
CA TYR A 433 -5.11 9.75 23.57
C TYR A 433 -5.78 8.38 23.48
N LEU A 434 -5.34 7.45 24.31
CA LEU A 434 -5.75 6.04 24.30
C LEU A 434 -6.35 5.59 25.65
N SER A 435 -6.51 6.49 26.61
CA SER A 435 -7.16 6.18 27.89
C SER A 435 -8.50 5.49 27.70
N GLY A 436 -8.86 4.52 28.55
CA GLY A 436 -10.12 3.79 28.46
C GLY A 436 -10.14 2.64 27.46
N ASN A 437 -9.04 2.33 26.77
CA ASN A 437 -8.92 1.12 25.95
C ASN A 437 -8.51 -0.06 26.85
N ASN A 438 -9.49 -0.78 27.37
CA ASN A 438 -9.30 -1.83 28.38
C ASN A 438 -8.71 -3.13 27.82
N ASP A 439 -8.73 -3.31 26.50
CA ASP A 439 -8.16 -4.50 25.83
C ASP A 439 -6.63 -4.41 25.68
N MET A 440 -6.04 -3.27 26.03
CA MET A 440 -4.60 -3.02 26.03
C MET A 440 -3.95 -3.49 27.34
N THR A 441 -2.90 -4.29 27.24
CA THR A 441 -2.17 -4.86 28.39
C THR A 441 -0.72 -4.36 28.46
N ASP A 442 0.07 -4.91 29.39
CA ASP A 442 1.49 -4.60 29.54
C ASP A 442 2.32 -4.92 28.28
N ILE A 443 1.83 -5.73 27.35
CA ILE A 443 2.48 -5.98 26.04
C ILE A 443 2.63 -4.67 25.27
N SER A 444 1.60 -3.81 25.28
CA SER A 444 1.64 -2.50 24.63
C SER A 444 2.71 -1.56 25.16
N ILE A 445 3.12 -1.72 26.42
CA ILE A 445 4.19 -0.92 27.02
C ILE A 445 5.49 -1.10 26.27
N ASP A 446 5.81 -2.34 25.84
CA ASP A 446 7.03 -2.61 25.07
C ASP A 446 7.00 -1.95 23.69
N TYR A 447 5.82 -1.91 23.05
CA TYR A 447 5.64 -1.20 21.78
C TYR A 447 5.83 0.31 21.93
N PHE A 448 5.29 0.93 23.00
CA PHE A 448 5.53 2.34 23.29
C PHE A 448 7.01 2.63 23.57
N ILE A 449 7.66 1.82 24.41
CA ILE A 449 9.09 1.98 24.72
C ILE A 449 9.93 1.88 23.45
N GLN A 450 9.64 0.92 22.58
CA GLN A 450 10.34 0.76 21.31
C GLN A 450 10.12 1.97 20.40
N MET A 451 8.90 2.48 20.32
CA MET A 451 8.58 3.68 19.54
C MET A 451 9.30 4.91 20.06
N PHE A 452 9.37 5.10 21.39
CA PHE A 452 10.06 6.24 21.99
C PHE A 452 11.58 6.25 21.78
N LYS A 453 12.20 5.14 21.36
CA LYS A 453 13.62 5.13 20.98
C LYS A 453 13.89 5.94 19.71
N GLN A 454 12.91 6.12 18.83
CA GLN A 454 13.08 6.76 17.51
C GLN A 454 12.13 7.94 17.29
N ASN A 455 10.87 7.83 17.71
CA ASN A 455 9.89 8.88 17.50
C ASN A 455 10.12 10.05 18.45
N CYS A 456 10.47 11.20 17.89
CA CYS A 456 10.63 12.47 18.61
C CYS A 456 9.40 13.39 18.49
N ALA A 457 8.45 13.08 17.62
CA ALA A 457 7.30 13.93 17.33
C ALA A 457 6.23 13.89 18.41
N LEU A 458 5.96 12.71 18.98
CA LEU A 458 4.93 12.55 19.99
C LEU A 458 5.37 13.24 21.29
N LYS A 459 4.52 14.15 21.76
CA LYS A 459 4.70 14.99 22.96
C LYS A 459 3.72 14.64 24.07
N LYS A 460 2.55 14.10 23.74
CA LYS A 460 1.48 13.77 24.70
C LYS A 460 0.98 12.35 24.48
N LEU A 461 0.93 11.56 25.55
CA LEU A 461 0.33 10.22 25.55
C LEU A 461 -0.53 10.04 26.79
N HIS A 462 -1.80 9.67 26.57
CA HIS A 462 -2.76 9.42 27.65
C HIS A 462 -3.17 7.94 27.63
N LEU A 463 -2.96 7.23 28.75
CA LEU A 463 -3.28 5.81 28.95
C LEU A 463 -3.99 5.55 30.30
N PHE A 464 -4.69 6.54 30.86
CA PHE A 464 -5.51 6.34 32.06
C PHE A 464 -6.59 5.28 31.82
N ASN A 465 -6.98 4.55 32.87
CA ASN A 465 -8.04 3.53 32.78
C ASN A 465 -7.83 2.56 31.60
N CYS A 466 -6.59 2.12 31.39
CA CYS A 466 -6.28 0.97 30.54
C CYS A 466 -5.89 -0.21 31.44
N ASN A 467 -5.92 -1.44 30.92
CA ASN A 467 -5.60 -2.65 31.68
C ASN A 467 -4.09 -2.88 31.84
N LEU A 468 -3.39 -1.82 32.29
CA LEU A 468 -1.95 -1.77 32.50
C LEU A 468 -1.65 -2.02 33.99
N SER A 469 -0.73 -2.94 34.27
CA SER A 469 -0.29 -3.21 35.63
C SER A 469 0.56 -2.06 36.18
N ASP A 470 0.68 -1.97 37.51
CA ASP A 470 1.58 -0.99 38.13
C ASP A 470 3.05 -1.20 37.72
N LYS A 471 3.44 -2.45 37.42
CA LYS A 471 4.77 -2.76 36.88
C LYS A 471 4.93 -2.18 35.48
N GLY A 472 3.96 -2.38 34.59
CA GLY A 472 3.95 -1.82 33.24
C GLY A 472 3.99 -0.29 33.24
N LYS A 473 3.14 0.35 34.05
CA LYS A 473 3.13 1.81 34.24
C LYS A 473 4.48 2.34 34.76
N THR A 474 5.07 1.66 35.75
CA THR A 474 6.38 2.04 36.30
C THR A 474 7.50 1.89 35.26
N LYS A 475 7.47 0.81 34.47
CA LYS A 475 8.43 0.57 33.37
C LYS A 475 8.38 1.69 32.34
N LEU A 476 7.18 2.08 31.89
CA LEU A 476 7.01 3.15 30.91
C LEU A 476 7.44 4.52 31.46
N ARG A 477 7.09 4.85 32.72
CA ARG A 477 7.51 6.11 33.37
C ARG A 477 9.03 6.25 33.42
N LYS A 478 9.74 5.18 33.82
CA LYS A 478 11.21 5.17 33.88
C LYS A 478 11.83 5.44 32.51
N GLU A 479 11.38 4.75 31.47
CA GLU A 479 11.92 4.94 30.11
C GLU A 479 11.67 6.35 29.55
N ILE A 480 10.51 6.93 29.82
CA ILE A 480 10.16 8.28 29.33
C ILE A 480 10.94 9.36 30.08
N GLN A 481 11.07 9.28 31.41
CA GLN A 481 11.84 10.23 32.22
C GLN A 481 13.31 10.31 31.80
N ILE A 482 13.90 9.18 31.38
CA ILE A 482 15.29 9.13 30.93
C ILE A 482 15.48 9.81 29.57
N LYS A 483 14.44 9.84 28.72
CA LYS A 483 14.60 10.13 27.27
C LYS A 483 13.89 11.38 26.76
N LYS A 484 12.91 11.96 27.47
CA LYS A 484 12.13 13.10 26.95
C LYS A 484 11.83 14.18 27.99
N TYR A 485 12.62 15.26 27.97
CA TYR A 485 12.53 16.37 28.95
C TYR A 485 11.27 17.26 28.85
N ASN A 486 10.38 17.07 27.86
CA ASN A 486 9.16 17.85 27.67
C ASN A 486 7.95 16.99 27.24
N PHE A 487 7.95 15.71 27.62
CA PHE A 487 6.87 14.78 27.26
C PHE A 487 5.82 14.70 28.37
N LEU A 488 4.56 14.82 27.98
CA LEU A 488 3.42 14.74 28.87
C LEU A 488 2.82 13.32 28.83
N LEU A 489 3.11 12.55 29.87
CA LEU A 489 2.55 11.21 30.07
C LEU A 489 1.45 11.26 31.13
N HIS A 490 0.27 10.81 30.76
CA HIS A 490 -0.90 10.74 31.63
C HIS A 490 -1.32 9.27 31.80
N MET A 491 -1.11 8.67 32.98
CA MET A 491 -1.39 7.26 33.29
C MET A 491 -1.86 7.02 34.70
#